data_AF-M6WEK9-F1
#
_entry.id   AF-M6WEK9-F1
#
_cell.length_a   1.000
_cell.length_b   1.000
_cell.length_c   1.000
_cell.angle_alpha   90.00
_cell.angle_beta   90.00
_cell.angle_gamma   90.00
#
_symmetry.space_group_name_H-M   'P 1'
#
loop_
_entity.id
_entity.type
_entity.pdbx_description
1 polymer ?
#
loop_
_entity_poly.entity_id
_entity_poly.type
_entity_poly.pdbx_seq_one_letter_code
_entity_poly.pdbx_strand_id
1 'polypeptide(L)'
;MRPDLKLEKIMKRFYIFLLTFFQMCTPAQIVGVPAPEPNNYWIQFLIQKKIEEIIGNGDLSELSTPQDSDKLTLKHTLLLGAPNADTSGKSLIVDEKGFIYITGDTNGSVYRAANPIGTRDLIFGKYDSQMNPIWAYQIGNARVRLKVEDIAVDSNENTYIIGSTKELFRGVKQEGEDDLFLIKFDSNGNELWSLQDGIPNHSILPSKIALDPSGNIYITGRSTGPFGGPLSGSNGFIAKFDDKGNRNWVKQIAIPNTRSFPEGLVINKTTSDIYITGSGNADYKKNTAPGTGIDDLLYLNTTTTVIVNFSLN
;
A
#
# COMPACT_ATOMS: atom_id res chain seq x y z
N MET A 1 -11.09 73.41 2.85
CA MET A 1 -10.52 72.69 1.70
C MET A 1 -10.32 71.25 2.14
N ARG A 2 -11.18 70.33 1.69
CA ARG A 2 -11.06 68.87 1.90
C ARG A 2 -10.16 68.30 0.79
N PRO A 3 -9.40 67.23 1.06
CA PRO A 3 -9.85 65.94 0.54
C PRO A 3 -9.48 64.75 1.44
N ASP A 4 -10.50 64.14 2.04
CA ASP A 4 -10.48 62.74 2.47
C ASP A 4 -11.91 62.24 2.30
N LEU A 5 -12.15 61.35 1.31
CA LEU A 5 -13.31 60.43 1.19
C LEU A 5 -13.45 59.73 -0.19
N LYS A 6 -12.44 59.72 -1.09
CA LYS A 6 -12.58 59.08 -2.42
C LYS A 6 -11.79 57.78 -2.65
N LEU A 7 -10.81 57.43 -1.83
CA LEU A 7 -10.03 56.19 -2.07
C LEU A 7 -10.65 54.92 -1.43
N GLU A 8 -11.32 55.03 -0.27
CA GLU A 8 -11.94 53.85 0.38
C GLU A 8 -13.16 53.29 -0.38
N LYS A 9 -13.77 54.07 -1.28
CA LYS A 9 -14.97 53.65 -2.02
C LYS A 9 -14.68 52.88 -3.32
N ILE A 10 -13.43 52.82 -3.76
CA ILE A 10 -13.03 52.10 -4.98
C ILE A 10 -12.55 50.68 -4.66
N MET A 11 -11.93 50.45 -3.51
CA MET A 11 -11.46 49.11 -3.11
C MET A 11 -12.57 48.15 -2.67
N LYS A 12 -13.73 48.66 -2.20
CA LYS A 12 -14.88 47.81 -1.85
C LYS A 12 -15.73 47.35 -3.06
N ARG A 13 -15.48 47.87 -4.27
CA ARG A 13 -16.22 47.44 -5.48
C ARG A 13 -15.52 46.35 -6.30
N PHE A 14 -14.23 46.11 -6.09
CA PHE A 14 -13.51 45.01 -6.76
C PHE A 14 -13.65 43.66 -6.05
N TYR A 15 -13.95 43.65 -4.75
CA TYR A 15 -14.15 42.41 -3.97
C TYR A 15 -15.55 41.77 -4.12
N ILE A 16 -16.49 42.40 -4.85
CA ILE A 16 -17.86 41.88 -5.03
C ILE A 16 -18.06 41.22 -6.40
N PHE A 17 -17.07 41.24 -7.31
CA PHE A 17 -17.19 40.62 -8.65
C PHE A 17 -16.34 39.36 -8.86
N LEU A 18 -15.77 38.78 -7.81
CA LEU A 18 -15.08 37.49 -7.88
C LEU A 18 -15.70 36.46 -6.91
N LEU A 19 -17.03 36.42 -6.87
CA LEU A 19 -17.77 35.46 -6.04
C LEU A 19 -19.10 35.07 -6.72
N THR A 20 -19.06 34.69 -7.99
CA THR A 20 -20.09 33.86 -8.61
C THR A 20 -19.47 33.03 -9.74
N PHE A 21 -19.74 31.72 -9.73
CA PHE A 21 -19.27 30.64 -10.61
C PHE A 21 -18.13 29.74 -10.09
N PHE A 22 -18.30 29.22 -8.87
CA PHE A 22 -18.11 27.78 -8.68
C PHE A 22 -19.40 27.09 -9.12
N GLN A 23 -19.41 26.38 -10.25
CA GLN A 23 -20.07 25.09 -10.44
C GLN A 23 -19.61 24.47 -11.77
N MET A 24 -19.49 23.15 -11.76
CA MET A 24 -19.23 22.22 -12.89
C MET A 24 -17.75 21.96 -13.20
N CYS A 25 -17.13 21.13 -12.36
CA CYS A 25 -16.14 20.19 -12.85
C CYS A 25 -16.91 19.05 -13.54
N THR A 26 -17.08 19.13 -14.86
CA THR A 26 -17.53 17.99 -15.66
C THR A 26 -16.29 17.19 -16.10
N PRO A 27 -16.29 15.85 -15.97
CA PRO A 27 -15.23 15.02 -16.55
C PRO A 27 -15.20 15.21 -18.07
N ALA A 28 -14.02 15.28 -18.66
CA ALA A 28 -13.76 15.60 -20.07
C ALA A 28 -14.36 14.60 -21.11
N GLN A 29 -15.21 13.66 -20.71
CA GLN A 29 -15.78 12.65 -21.60
C GLN A 29 -17.03 13.08 -22.38
N ILE A 30 -17.58 14.28 -22.17
CA ILE A 30 -18.81 14.72 -22.87
C ILE A 30 -18.53 15.57 -24.12
N VAL A 31 -17.27 15.93 -24.43
CA VAL A 31 -16.95 16.76 -25.62
C VAL A 31 -16.29 15.98 -26.76
N GLY A 32 -16.19 14.65 -26.68
CA GLY A 32 -15.67 13.82 -27.79
C GLY A 32 -14.22 14.14 -28.20
N VAL A 33 -13.44 14.74 -27.30
CA VAL A 33 -12.01 15.01 -27.56
C VAL A 33 -11.21 13.78 -27.14
N PRO A 34 -10.40 13.18 -28.03
CA PRO A 34 -9.57 12.02 -27.68
C PRO A 34 -8.55 12.40 -26.60
N ALA A 35 -8.15 11.41 -25.78
CA ALA A 35 -7.14 11.60 -24.74
C ALA A 35 -5.85 12.24 -25.31
N PRO A 36 -5.25 13.23 -24.62
CA PRO A 36 -4.08 13.91 -25.15
C PRO A 36 -2.88 12.97 -25.20
N GLU A 37 -2.25 12.85 -26.37
CA GLU A 37 -0.98 12.15 -26.52
C GLU A 37 0.19 12.95 -25.89
N PRO A 38 1.34 12.31 -25.60
CA PRO A 38 2.44 12.85 -24.77
C PRO A 38 3.04 14.20 -25.23
N ASN A 39 2.71 14.67 -26.44
CA ASN A 39 3.22 15.91 -27.00
C ASN A 39 2.42 17.17 -26.65
N ASN A 40 1.43 17.11 -25.75
CA ASN A 40 0.60 18.30 -25.43
C ASN A 40 1.15 19.24 -24.32
N TYR A 41 2.42 19.12 -23.93
CA TYR A 41 3.03 20.02 -22.94
C TYR A 41 3.42 21.41 -23.48
N TRP A 42 3.33 21.67 -24.80
CA TRP A 42 3.73 22.96 -25.39
C TRP A 42 2.80 24.14 -25.05
N ILE A 43 1.57 23.88 -24.60
CA ILE A 43 0.63 24.94 -24.21
C ILE A 43 1.14 25.73 -23.00
N GLN A 44 1.87 25.09 -22.08
CA GLN A 44 2.48 25.80 -20.95
C GLN A 44 3.59 26.77 -21.40
N PHE A 45 4.40 26.37 -22.40
CA PHE A 45 5.47 27.21 -22.93
C PHE A 45 4.95 28.45 -23.68
N LEU A 46 3.80 28.33 -24.36
CA LEU A 46 3.17 29.45 -25.08
C LEU A 46 2.49 30.44 -24.12
N ILE A 47 1.95 29.96 -22.99
CA ILE A 47 1.40 30.83 -21.94
C ILE A 47 2.53 31.61 -21.25
N GLN A 48 3.66 30.96 -20.98
CA GLN A 48 4.80 31.57 -20.31
C GLN A 48 5.43 32.72 -21.13
N LYS A 49 5.68 32.49 -22.43
CA LYS A 49 6.20 33.54 -23.32
C LYS A 49 5.26 34.74 -23.45
N LYS A 50 3.94 34.51 -23.42
CA LYS A 50 2.94 35.58 -23.56
C LYS A 50 2.79 36.40 -22.28
N ILE A 51 3.09 35.84 -21.11
CA ILE A 51 3.09 36.54 -19.83
C ILE A 51 4.30 37.47 -19.71
N GLU A 52 5.48 37.05 -20.20
CA GLU A 52 6.70 37.88 -20.23
C GLU A 52 6.56 39.12 -21.14
N GLU A 53 5.76 39.02 -22.21
CA GLU A 53 5.50 40.15 -23.12
C GLU A 53 4.47 41.16 -22.56
N ILE A 54 3.66 40.75 -21.56
CA ILE A 54 2.60 41.58 -20.96
C ILE A 54 3.10 42.34 -19.72
N ILE A 55 4.14 41.86 -19.04
CA ILE A 55 4.71 42.49 -17.84
C ILE A 55 5.95 43.31 -18.25
N GLY A 56 5.72 44.50 -18.80
CA GLY A 56 6.80 45.44 -19.10
C GLY A 56 7.56 45.84 -17.82
N ASN A 57 8.87 45.55 -17.79
CA ASN A 57 9.91 46.12 -16.92
C ASN A 57 9.46 46.59 -15.52
N GLY A 58 8.79 45.72 -14.78
CA GLY A 58 8.51 45.88 -13.35
C GLY A 58 9.45 44.99 -12.55
N ASP A 59 10.15 45.59 -11.59
CA ASP A 59 11.12 44.98 -10.67
C ASP A 59 10.70 43.58 -10.16
N LEU A 60 11.48 42.55 -10.52
CA LEU A 60 11.26 41.14 -10.14
C LEU A 60 12.10 40.74 -8.91
N SER A 61 12.27 41.64 -7.95
CA SER A 61 13.12 41.37 -6.77
C SER A 61 12.48 40.51 -5.68
N GLU A 62 11.25 40.03 -5.82
CA GLU A 62 10.63 39.06 -4.88
C GLU A 62 9.79 37.96 -5.55
N LEU A 63 10.18 37.50 -6.74
CA LEU A 63 9.68 36.20 -7.21
C LEU A 63 10.55 35.11 -6.58
N SER A 64 10.06 34.53 -5.48
CA SER A 64 10.64 33.34 -4.84
C SER A 64 11.05 32.34 -5.92
N THR A 65 12.35 32.09 -6.03
CA THR A 65 12.88 31.08 -6.94
C THR A 65 12.19 29.74 -6.65
N PRO A 66 11.84 28.95 -7.69
CA PRO A 66 11.35 27.60 -7.48
C PRO A 66 12.36 26.88 -6.59
N GLN A 67 11.92 26.51 -5.39
CA GLN A 67 12.73 25.75 -4.46
C GLN A 67 13.16 24.48 -5.19
N ASP A 68 14.47 24.33 -5.37
CA ASP A 68 15.15 23.25 -6.07
C ASP A 68 14.58 21.87 -5.69
N SER A 69 13.61 21.41 -6.48
CA SER A 69 12.88 20.15 -6.26
C SER A 69 13.73 18.93 -6.60
N ASP A 70 14.92 19.14 -7.16
CA ASP A 70 15.82 18.09 -7.62
C ASP A 70 16.78 17.63 -6.52
N LYS A 71 16.77 18.29 -5.36
CA LYS A 71 17.63 17.92 -4.22
C LYS A 71 16.89 17.03 -3.23
N LEU A 72 17.16 15.72 -3.30
CA LEU A 72 16.76 14.78 -2.26
C LEU A 72 17.44 15.16 -0.94
N THR A 73 16.65 15.68 0.00
CA THR A 73 17.13 16.11 1.33
C THR A 73 16.56 15.20 2.41
N LEU A 74 17.45 14.63 3.23
CA LEU A 74 17.05 13.85 4.39
C LEU A 74 16.43 14.78 5.44
N LYS A 75 15.13 14.60 5.73
CA LYS A 75 14.40 15.41 6.72
C LYS A 75 14.34 14.78 8.10
N HIS A 76 14.06 13.48 8.16
CA HIS A 76 13.88 12.74 9.41
C HIS A 76 14.52 11.36 9.30
N THR A 77 15.02 10.88 10.44
CA THR A 77 15.50 9.51 10.61
C THR A 77 14.90 8.95 11.88
N LEU A 78 14.42 7.72 11.84
CA LEU A 78 14.01 6.95 13.01
C LEU A 78 14.80 5.65 13.04
N LEU A 79 15.50 5.39 14.15
CA LEU A 79 16.21 4.13 14.39
C LEU A 79 15.44 3.34 15.45
N LEU A 80 15.01 2.13 15.08
CA LEU A 80 14.31 1.18 15.95
C LEU A 80 15.14 -0.11 16.03
N GLY A 81 15.52 -0.50 17.24
CA GLY A 81 16.30 -1.72 17.48
C GLY A 81 16.62 -1.93 18.95
N ALA A 82 17.30 -3.03 19.24
CA ALA A 82 17.77 -3.37 20.58
C ALA A 82 19.23 -3.85 20.54
N PRO A 83 20.02 -3.72 21.63
CA PRO A 83 21.39 -4.22 21.67
C PRO A 83 21.47 -5.73 21.37
N ASN A 84 22.43 -6.13 20.54
CA ASN A 84 22.66 -7.52 20.11
C ASN A 84 21.44 -8.20 19.48
N ALA A 85 20.54 -7.43 18.88
CA ALA A 85 19.33 -7.93 18.23
C ALA A 85 19.27 -7.52 16.77
N ASP A 86 18.72 -8.42 15.96
CA ASP A 86 18.30 -8.15 14.60
C ASP A 86 16.91 -7.54 14.62
N THR A 87 16.78 -6.33 14.05
CA THR A 87 15.49 -5.66 13.85
C THR A 87 15.37 -5.30 12.38
N SER A 88 14.26 -5.68 11.75
CA SER A 88 14.03 -5.49 10.31
C SER A 88 12.73 -4.74 10.09
N GLY A 89 12.81 -3.55 9.47
CA GLY A 89 11.64 -2.88 8.91
C GLY A 89 11.14 -3.63 7.68
N LYS A 90 9.82 -3.76 7.54
CA LYS A 90 9.17 -4.58 6.50
C LYS A 90 8.30 -3.76 5.57
N SER A 91 7.50 -2.87 6.14
CA SER A 91 6.62 -2.02 5.37
C SER A 91 6.33 -0.71 6.09
N LEU A 92 6.04 0.32 5.30
CA LEU A 92 5.67 1.65 5.74
C LEU A 92 4.54 2.16 4.83
N ILE A 93 3.52 2.74 5.44
CA ILE A 93 2.40 3.37 4.73
C ILE A 93 2.08 4.73 5.35
N VAL A 94 1.53 5.62 4.52
CA VAL A 94 1.03 6.94 4.95
C VAL A 94 -0.45 6.99 4.64
N ASP A 95 -1.27 7.30 5.64
CA ASP A 95 -2.72 7.43 5.44
C ASP A 95 -3.10 8.81 4.88
N GLU A 96 -4.39 8.98 4.53
CA GLU A 96 -4.91 10.23 3.97
C GLU A 96 -4.84 11.43 4.94
N LYS A 97 -4.67 11.17 6.24
CA LYS A 97 -4.49 12.19 7.29
C LYS A 97 -3.02 12.55 7.49
N GLY A 98 -2.10 11.85 6.83
CA GLY A 98 -0.66 12.06 6.92
C GLY A 98 0.00 11.34 8.10
N PHE A 99 -0.68 10.41 8.77
CA PHE A 99 -0.05 9.56 9.76
C PHE A 99 0.77 8.46 9.08
N ILE A 100 1.92 8.15 9.67
CA ILE A 100 2.87 7.18 9.16
C ILE A 100 2.77 5.92 9.99
N TYR A 101 2.60 4.76 9.36
CA TYR A 101 2.56 3.47 10.02
C TYR A 101 3.74 2.64 9.57
N ILE A 102 4.44 2.04 10.52
CA ILE A 102 5.62 1.23 10.25
C ILE A 102 5.40 -0.14 10.88
N THR A 103 5.77 -1.18 10.15
CA THR A 103 5.82 -2.54 10.70
C THR A 103 7.16 -3.21 10.41
N GLY A 104 7.52 -4.14 11.26
CA GLY A 104 8.73 -4.91 11.17
C GLY A 104 8.72 -6.05 12.17
N ASP A 105 9.87 -6.68 12.33
CA ASP A 105 10.07 -7.71 13.33
C ASP A 105 11.45 -7.61 14.00
N THR A 106 11.57 -8.17 15.21
CA THR A 106 12.79 -8.11 16.01
C THR A 106 13.00 -9.39 16.81
N ASN A 107 14.24 -9.84 17.00
CA ASN A 107 14.55 -10.88 18.00
C ASN A 107 15.02 -10.27 19.35
N GLY A 108 14.89 -8.96 19.51
CA GLY A 108 15.26 -8.19 20.70
C GLY A 108 14.06 -7.58 21.42
N SER A 109 14.31 -6.68 22.37
CA SER A 109 13.28 -5.84 22.99
C SER A 109 13.45 -4.37 22.61
N VAL A 110 12.55 -3.85 21.76
CA VAL A 110 12.67 -2.51 21.16
C VAL A 110 11.95 -1.44 22.00
N TYR A 111 10.79 -1.75 22.60
CA TYR A 111 9.93 -0.75 23.26
C TYR A 111 9.80 -0.89 24.79
N ARG A 112 10.83 -1.42 25.46
CA ARG A 112 10.97 -1.57 26.94
C ARG A 112 10.38 -2.83 27.56
N ALA A 113 10.80 -4.00 27.11
CA ALA A 113 10.81 -5.20 27.95
C ALA A 113 12.25 -5.51 28.38
N ALA A 114 12.42 -6.15 29.55
CA ALA A 114 13.73 -6.60 30.00
C ALA A 114 14.31 -7.70 29.10
N ASN A 115 13.44 -8.42 28.37
CA ASN A 115 13.78 -9.54 27.49
C ASN A 115 12.86 -9.53 26.25
N PRO A 116 13.28 -10.15 25.13
CA PRO A 116 12.39 -10.48 24.01
C PRO A 116 11.17 -11.28 24.49
N ILE A 117 10.02 -11.09 23.83
CA ILE A 117 8.78 -11.79 24.19
C ILE A 117 8.82 -13.20 23.59
N GLY A 118 9.13 -13.29 22.31
CA GLY A 118 9.33 -14.51 21.54
C GLY A 118 10.73 -14.64 20.98
N THR A 119 10.91 -15.58 20.04
CA THR A 119 12.17 -15.73 19.29
C THR A 119 12.28 -14.69 18.17
N ARG A 120 11.14 -14.19 17.71
CA ARG A 120 11.02 -13.01 16.85
C ARG A 120 9.62 -12.42 17.01
N ASP A 121 9.56 -11.14 17.33
CA ASP A 121 8.35 -10.42 17.69
C ASP A 121 7.98 -9.43 16.58
N LEU A 122 6.68 -9.26 16.35
CA LEU A 122 6.13 -8.20 15.53
C LEU A 122 6.37 -6.86 16.23
N ILE A 123 6.92 -5.89 15.52
CA ILE A 123 6.92 -4.48 15.93
C ILE A 123 6.08 -3.67 14.97
N PHE A 124 5.25 -2.78 15.50
CA PHE A 124 4.52 -1.83 14.66
C PHE A 124 4.20 -0.56 15.44
N GLY A 125 4.01 0.54 14.71
CA GLY A 125 3.76 1.82 15.33
C GLY A 125 3.10 2.81 14.38
N LYS A 126 2.46 3.81 14.97
CA LYS A 126 1.89 4.96 14.29
C LYS A 126 2.63 6.22 14.74
N TYR A 127 2.96 7.05 13.77
CA TYR A 127 3.76 8.25 13.93
C TYR A 127 3.08 9.45 13.29
N ASP A 128 3.33 10.63 13.83
CA ASP A 128 2.97 11.88 13.17
C ASP A 128 3.89 12.17 11.97
N SER A 129 3.58 13.25 11.23
CA SER A 129 4.37 13.68 10.07
C SER A 129 5.80 14.14 10.39
N GLN A 130 6.14 14.29 11.69
CA GLN A 130 7.47 14.62 12.19
C GLN A 130 8.22 13.37 12.73
N MET A 131 7.65 12.16 12.55
CA MET A 131 8.17 10.90 13.07
C MET A 131 8.13 10.76 14.60
N ASN A 132 7.32 11.55 15.31
CA ASN A 132 7.08 11.30 16.73
C ASN A 132 6.09 10.13 16.89
N PRO A 133 6.34 9.16 17.79
CA PRO A 133 5.42 8.06 18.01
C PRO A 133 4.14 8.55 18.69
N ILE A 134 3.00 8.27 18.07
CA ILE A 134 1.68 8.37 18.70
C ILE A 134 1.47 7.14 19.59
N TRP A 135 1.73 5.95 19.02
CA TRP A 135 1.83 4.69 19.73
C TRP A 135 2.80 3.75 19.00
N ALA A 136 3.40 2.82 19.74
CA ALA A 136 4.26 1.78 19.19
C ALA A 136 4.22 0.55 20.09
N TYR A 137 4.14 -0.63 19.48
CA TYR A 137 3.92 -1.90 20.15
C TYR A 137 4.90 -2.96 19.66
N GLN A 138 5.28 -3.84 20.59
CA GLN A 138 5.97 -5.10 20.30
C GLN A 138 5.07 -6.24 20.76
N ILE A 139 4.71 -7.12 19.82
CA ILE A 139 3.80 -8.24 20.01
C ILE A 139 4.54 -9.54 19.73
N GLY A 140 4.45 -10.48 20.65
CA GLY A 140 5.04 -11.80 20.52
C GLY A 140 4.44 -12.77 21.52
N ASN A 141 4.84 -14.03 21.40
CA ASN A 141 4.52 -15.10 22.31
C ASN A 141 5.80 -15.86 22.64
N ALA A 142 5.92 -16.38 23.87
CA ALA A 142 7.09 -17.14 24.28
C ALA A 142 7.38 -18.30 23.30
N ARG A 143 8.62 -18.36 22.81
CA ARG A 143 9.11 -19.36 21.83
C ARG A 143 8.49 -19.30 20.43
N VAL A 144 7.65 -18.30 20.13
CA VAL A 144 7.05 -18.11 18.81
C VAL A 144 7.96 -17.24 17.95
N ARG A 145 7.95 -17.48 16.64
CA ARG A 145 8.59 -16.62 15.64
C ARG A 145 7.51 -16.01 14.75
N LEU A 146 7.37 -14.69 14.80
CA LEU A 146 6.55 -13.93 13.86
C LEU A 146 7.44 -13.33 12.77
N LYS A 147 7.29 -13.80 11.53
CA LYS A 147 7.93 -13.21 10.35
C LYS A 147 6.95 -12.26 9.70
N VAL A 148 7.20 -10.97 9.84
CA VAL A 148 6.29 -9.91 9.36
C VAL A 148 6.62 -9.57 7.92
N GLU A 149 5.60 -9.27 7.11
CA GLU A 149 5.78 -8.99 5.68
C GLU A 149 5.20 -7.64 5.26
N ASP A 150 3.98 -7.30 5.67
CA ASP A 150 3.33 -6.09 5.17
C ASP A 150 2.21 -5.57 6.08
N ILE A 151 1.80 -4.31 5.84
CA ILE A 151 0.79 -3.57 6.60
C ILE A 151 -0.17 -2.86 5.64
N ALA A 152 -1.47 -2.86 5.98
CA ALA A 152 -2.47 -2.01 5.35
C ALA A 152 -3.26 -1.24 6.41
N VAL A 153 -3.80 -0.07 6.05
CA VAL A 153 -4.64 0.75 6.92
C VAL A 153 -5.94 1.11 6.19
N ASP A 154 -7.07 1.05 6.89
CA ASP A 154 -8.37 1.49 6.38
C ASP A 154 -8.67 2.96 6.72
N SER A 155 -9.77 3.49 6.19
CA SER A 155 -10.19 4.88 6.40
C SER A 155 -10.55 5.21 7.85
N ASN A 156 -10.77 4.19 8.69
CA ASN A 156 -11.00 4.32 10.12
C ASN A 156 -9.70 4.18 10.93
N GLU A 157 -8.55 4.17 10.26
CA GLU A 157 -7.22 4.03 10.85
C GLU A 157 -7.00 2.66 11.51
N ASN A 158 -7.83 1.65 11.21
CA ASN A 158 -7.55 0.29 11.64
C ASN A 158 -6.38 -0.26 10.81
N THR A 159 -5.51 -1.00 11.48
CA THR A 159 -4.29 -1.54 10.88
C THR A 159 -4.41 -3.04 10.68
N TYR A 160 -3.96 -3.56 9.55
CA TYR A 160 -3.97 -4.97 9.19
C TYR A 160 -2.54 -5.40 8.90
N ILE A 161 -2.03 -6.39 9.63
CA ILE A 161 -0.64 -6.85 9.49
C ILE A 161 -0.64 -8.32 9.12
N ILE A 162 0.16 -8.65 8.11
CA ILE A 162 0.34 -10.02 7.64
C ILE A 162 1.77 -10.50 7.86
N GLY A 163 1.89 -11.82 7.96
CA GLY A 163 3.17 -12.50 8.00
C GLY A 163 3.00 -14.00 8.08
N SER A 164 4.09 -14.69 8.40
CA SER A 164 4.11 -16.14 8.59
C SER A 164 4.68 -16.53 9.95
N THR A 165 4.25 -17.67 10.46
CA THR A 165 4.77 -18.24 11.72
C THR A 165 4.73 -19.77 11.69
N LYS A 166 5.62 -20.40 12.44
CA LYS A 166 5.76 -21.86 12.52
C LYS A 166 5.25 -22.40 13.85
N GLU A 167 4.52 -21.60 14.61
CA GLU A 167 4.13 -21.94 15.96
C GLU A 167 2.68 -21.52 16.22
N LEU A 168 2.11 -22.09 17.29
CA LEU A 168 0.83 -21.67 17.83
C LEU A 168 0.91 -20.21 18.26
N PHE A 169 0.10 -19.36 17.64
CA PHE A 169 -0.01 -17.95 17.98
C PHE A 169 -1.46 -17.64 18.35
N ARG A 170 -1.65 -16.97 19.50
CA ARG A 170 -2.98 -16.59 20.04
C ARG A 170 -3.99 -17.74 20.16
N GLY A 171 -3.51 -18.95 20.45
CA GLY A 171 -4.36 -20.11 20.71
C GLY A 171 -4.91 -20.79 19.45
N VAL A 172 -4.55 -20.30 18.26
CA VAL A 172 -4.85 -20.98 17.00
C VAL A 172 -3.77 -22.04 16.76
N LYS A 173 -4.18 -23.29 16.52
CA LYS A 173 -3.24 -24.39 16.33
C LYS A 173 -2.54 -24.23 14.99
N GLN A 174 -1.22 -24.39 14.98
CA GLN A 174 -0.45 -24.52 13.75
C GLN A 174 -0.96 -25.70 12.92
N GLU A 175 -1.26 -25.43 11.66
CA GLU A 175 -1.66 -26.44 10.69
C GLU A 175 -0.51 -26.84 9.78
N GLY A 176 0.24 -25.89 9.24
CA GLY A 176 1.33 -26.10 8.28
C GLY A 176 2.74 -25.90 8.82
N GLU A 177 3.73 -25.96 7.93
CA GLU A 177 5.14 -25.67 8.27
C GLU A 177 5.38 -24.18 8.53
N ASP A 178 4.66 -23.33 7.79
CA ASP A 178 4.51 -21.89 8.02
C ASP A 178 3.04 -21.54 7.73
N ASP A 179 2.36 -20.93 8.69
CA ASP A 179 0.99 -20.48 8.52
C ASP A 179 0.96 -18.97 8.30
N LEU A 180 0.10 -18.52 7.38
CA LEU A 180 -0.25 -17.11 7.25
C LEU A 180 -0.89 -16.67 8.56
N PHE A 181 -0.39 -15.60 9.18
CA PHE A 181 -1.15 -14.87 10.17
C PHE A 181 -1.65 -13.55 9.60
N LEU A 182 -2.83 -13.13 10.06
CA LEU A 182 -3.43 -11.83 9.78
C LEU A 182 -3.98 -11.28 11.09
N ILE A 183 -3.58 -10.06 11.43
CA ILE A 183 -4.00 -9.39 12.66
C ILE A 183 -4.61 -8.04 12.30
N LYS A 184 -5.77 -7.71 12.89
CA LYS A 184 -6.39 -6.40 12.80
C LYS A 184 -6.28 -5.68 14.14
N PHE A 185 -5.88 -4.41 14.09
CA PHE A 185 -5.82 -3.49 15.22
C PHE A 185 -6.72 -2.29 14.98
N ASP A 186 -7.29 -1.73 16.04
CA ASP A 186 -8.01 -0.46 16.00
C ASP A 186 -7.06 0.74 15.82
N SER A 187 -7.63 1.94 15.72
CA SER A 187 -6.88 3.20 15.56
C SER A 187 -5.96 3.57 16.74
N ASN A 188 -6.17 2.95 17.90
CA ASN A 188 -5.34 3.08 19.09
C ASN A 188 -4.28 1.96 19.19
N GLY A 189 -4.26 1.03 18.24
CA GLY A 189 -3.36 -0.12 18.22
C GLY A 189 -3.80 -1.28 19.12
N ASN A 190 -5.06 -1.30 19.60
CA ASN A 190 -5.60 -2.47 20.29
C ASN A 190 -5.97 -3.55 19.29
N GLU A 191 -5.64 -4.80 19.58
CA GLU A 191 -6.03 -5.92 18.71
C GLU A 191 -7.55 -6.13 18.73
N LEU A 192 -8.16 -6.14 17.54
CA LEU A 192 -9.57 -6.45 17.35
C LEU A 192 -9.78 -7.95 17.11
N TRP A 193 -8.95 -8.54 16.26
CA TRP A 193 -8.95 -9.98 15.99
C TRP A 193 -7.63 -10.42 15.35
N SER A 194 -7.34 -11.72 15.44
CA SER A 194 -6.23 -12.38 14.75
C SER A 194 -6.66 -13.76 14.25
N LEU A 195 -6.01 -14.23 13.18
CA LEU A 195 -6.18 -15.59 12.66
C LEU A 195 -4.84 -16.17 12.19
N GLN A 196 -4.79 -17.50 12.09
CA GLN A 196 -3.78 -18.23 11.36
C GLN A 196 -4.46 -19.11 10.31
N ASP A 197 -3.91 -19.18 9.10
CA ASP A 197 -4.43 -20.00 7.99
C ASP A 197 -3.27 -20.76 7.34
N GLY A 198 -3.41 -22.08 7.29
CA GLY A 198 -2.34 -23.02 6.97
C GLY A 198 -2.81 -24.23 6.20
N ILE A 199 -1.87 -25.07 5.80
CA ILE A 199 -2.17 -26.41 5.26
C ILE A 199 -1.17 -27.41 5.85
N PRO A 200 -1.63 -28.57 6.35
CA PRO A 200 -0.77 -29.64 6.84
C PRO A 200 0.41 -29.96 5.92
N ASN A 201 1.63 -29.92 6.49
CA ASN A 201 2.91 -30.20 5.82
C ASN A 201 3.29 -29.24 4.69
N HIS A 202 2.72 -28.03 4.65
CA HIS A 202 3.03 -27.02 3.64
C HIS A 202 3.22 -25.63 4.28
N SER A 203 3.91 -24.74 3.58
CA SER A 203 4.13 -23.35 3.97
C SER A 203 3.20 -22.43 3.19
N ILE A 204 2.53 -21.52 3.88
CA ILE A 204 1.80 -20.37 3.34
C ILE A 204 2.58 -19.12 3.69
N LEU A 205 3.18 -18.51 2.66
CA LEU A 205 4.10 -17.39 2.80
C LEU A 205 3.48 -16.15 2.13
N PRO A 206 2.81 -15.28 2.89
CA PRO A 206 2.25 -14.06 2.31
C PRO A 206 3.36 -13.08 1.92
N SER A 207 3.06 -12.20 0.98
CA SER A 207 3.96 -11.17 0.47
C SER A 207 3.38 -9.76 0.63
N LYS A 208 2.11 -9.57 0.29
CA LYS A 208 1.45 -8.25 0.28
C LYS A 208 -0.01 -8.31 0.71
N ILE A 209 -0.47 -7.21 1.31
CA ILE A 209 -1.85 -6.99 1.71
C ILE A 209 -2.38 -5.70 1.10
N ALA A 210 -3.64 -5.71 0.66
CA ALA A 210 -4.35 -4.51 0.25
C ALA A 210 -5.84 -4.61 0.62
N LEU A 211 -6.47 -3.45 0.80
CA LEU A 211 -7.88 -3.36 1.16
C LEU A 211 -8.70 -2.78 -0.01
N ASP A 212 -9.88 -3.32 -0.27
CA ASP A 212 -10.86 -2.66 -1.14
C ASP A 212 -11.66 -1.58 -0.38
N PRO A 213 -12.45 -0.74 -1.06
CA PRO A 213 -13.24 0.31 -0.40
C PRO A 213 -14.30 -0.20 0.57
N SER A 214 -14.69 -1.48 0.46
CA SER A 214 -15.65 -2.11 1.37
C SER A 214 -14.96 -2.69 2.61
N GLY A 215 -13.63 -2.56 2.72
CA GLY A 215 -12.85 -3.11 3.83
C GLY A 215 -12.54 -4.60 3.67
N ASN A 216 -12.78 -5.21 2.51
CA ASN A 216 -12.32 -6.58 2.28
C ASN A 216 -10.80 -6.59 2.11
N ILE A 217 -10.20 -7.67 2.58
CA ILE A 217 -8.77 -7.84 2.67
C ILE A 217 -8.32 -8.78 1.56
N TYR A 218 -7.33 -8.37 0.78
CA TYR A 218 -6.71 -9.17 -0.26
C TYR A 218 -5.25 -9.40 0.11
N ILE A 219 -4.81 -10.66 0.05
CA ILE A 219 -3.46 -11.07 0.37
C ILE A 219 -2.90 -11.85 -0.81
N THR A 220 -1.71 -11.49 -1.28
CA THR A 220 -0.94 -12.31 -2.22
C THR A 220 0.23 -12.97 -1.52
N GLY A 221 0.69 -14.09 -2.06
CA GLY A 221 1.83 -14.81 -1.52
C GLY A 221 2.14 -16.07 -2.28
N ARG A 222 2.89 -16.96 -1.64
CA ARG A 222 3.28 -18.28 -2.17
C ARG A 222 2.77 -19.39 -1.26
N SER A 223 2.43 -20.52 -1.85
CA SER A 223 2.19 -21.77 -1.13
C SER A 223 3.04 -22.89 -1.70
N THR A 224 3.52 -23.78 -0.83
CA THR A 224 4.11 -25.07 -1.25
C THR A 224 3.07 -26.19 -1.34
N GLY A 225 1.79 -25.88 -1.09
CA GLY A 225 0.67 -26.81 -1.06
C GLY A 225 -0.54 -26.35 -1.89
N PRO A 226 -1.67 -27.07 -1.80
CA PRO A 226 -2.88 -26.80 -2.56
C PRO A 226 -3.75 -25.71 -1.90
N PHE A 227 -3.25 -24.47 -1.87
CA PHE A 227 -3.95 -23.35 -1.23
C PHE A 227 -4.90 -22.65 -2.21
N GLY A 228 -6.15 -23.11 -2.24
CA GLY A 228 -7.17 -22.59 -3.16
C GLY A 228 -7.01 -23.04 -4.61
N GLY A 229 -6.32 -24.17 -4.84
CA GLY A 229 -6.06 -24.72 -6.17
C GLY A 229 -5.37 -26.09 -6.15
N PRO A 230 -5.05 -26.67 -7.32
CA PRO A 230 -4.42 -27.99 -7.42
C PRO A 230 -2.95 -27.97 -6.98
N LEU A 231 -2.47 -29.11 -6.47
CA LEU A 231 -1.07 -29.29 -6.06
C LEU A 231 -0.14 -29.42 -7.29
N SER A 232 0.21 -28.30 -7.91
CA SER A 232 1.06 -28.27 -9.11
C SER A 232 2.28 -27.34 -8.95
N GLY A 233 3.15 -27.62 -7.98
CA GLY A 233 4.41 -26.88 -7.79
C GLY A 233 4.37 -25.81 -6.68
N SER A 234 5.35 -24.89 -6.67
CA SER A 234 5.35 -23.72 -5.78
C SER A 234 4.49 -22.64 -6.41
N ASN A 235 3.36 -22.37 -5.78
CA ASN A 235 2.27 -21.66 -6.41
C ASN A 235 2.10 -20.29 -5.80
N GLY A 236 1.90 -19.28 -6.64
CA GLY A 236 1.38 -18.00 -6.19
C GLY A 236 -0.05 -18.18 -5.71
N PHE A 237 -0.53 -17.31 -4.84
CA PHE A 237 -1.94 -17.24 -4.49
C PHE A 237 -2.41 -15.79 -4.36
N ILE A 238 -3.72 -15.62 -4.45
CA ILE A 238 -4.45 -14.49 -3.92
C ILE A 238 -5.60 -15.01 -3.03
N ALA A 239 -5.72 -14.46 -1.83
CA ALA A 239 -6.77 -14.78 -0.88
C ALA A 239 -7.59 -13.53 -0.58
N LYS A 240 -8.91 -13.71 -0.40
CA LYS A 240 -9.83 -12.67 0.05
C LYS A 240 -10.42 -13.04 1.40
N PHE A 241 -10.38 -12.09 2.33
CA PHE A 241 -11.05 -12.15 3.63
C PHE A 241 -12.01 -10.96 3.77
N ASP A 242 -13.06 -11.12 4.57
CA ASP A 242 -13.91 -10.00 4.97
C ASP A 242 -13.29 -9.18 6.11
N ASP A 243 -13.96 -8.10 6.51
CA ASP A 243 -13.50 -7.16 7.56
C ASP A 243 -13.46 -7.76 8.98
N LYS A 244 -14.05 -8.96 9.14
CA LYS A 244 -14.08 -9.77 10.37
C LYS A 244 -13.05 -10.90 10.34
N GLY A 245 -12.28 -11.04 9.26
CA GLY A 245 -11.27 -12.08 9.09
C GLY A 245 -11.81 -13.41 8.58
N ASN A 246 -13.06 -13.50 8.11
CA ASN A 246 -13.56 -14.73 7.50
C ASN A 246 -13.04 -14.86 6.07
N ARG A 247 -12.40 -16.00 5.77
CA ARG A 247 -11.93 -16.31 4.43
C ARG A 247 -13.11 -16.48 3.46
N ASN A 248 -13.18 -15.61 2.47
CA ASN A 248 -14.18 -15.66 1.41
C ASN A 248 -13.75 -16.67 0.34
N TRP A 249 -12.56 -16.51 -0.20
CA TRP A 249 -11.99 -17.42 -1.19
C TRP A 249 -10.47 -17.33 -1.22
N VAL A 250 -9.85 -18.38 -1.74
CA VAL A 250 -8.43 -18.40 -2.12
C VAL A 250 -8.36 -18.91 -3.54
N LYS A 251 -7.52 -18.28 -4.35
CA LYS A 251 -7.26 -18.67 -5.73
C LYS A 251 -5.77 -18.76 -5.96
N GLN A 252 -5.37 -19.87 -6.55
CA GLN A 252 -4.00 -20.10 -6.92
C GLN A 252 -3.65 -19.35 -8.21
N ILE A 253 -2.53 -18.63 -8.20
CA ILE A 253 -1.89 -18.04 -9.38
C ILE A 253 -0.77 -19.00 -9.75
N ALA A 254 -1.06 -19.96 -10.62
CA ALA A 254 -0.11 -20.98 -11.03
C ALA A 254 -0.38 -21.49 -12.43
N ILE A 255 0.69 -21.89 -13.11
CA ILE A 255 0.66 -22.70 -14.33
C ILE A 255 1.39 -24.01 -14.02
N PRO A 256 0.89 -25.19 -14.43
CA PRO A 256 1.52 -26.47 -14.13
C PRO A 256 3.01 -26.50 -14.53
N ASN A 257 3.86 -27.05 -13.65
CA ASN A 257 5.32 -27.15 -13.82
C ASN A 257 6.06 -25.80 -13.91
N THR A 258 5.44 -24.71 -13.43
CA THR A 258 6.06 -23.39 -13.33
C THR A 258 6.12 -22.92 -11.88
N ARG A 259 6.85 -21.83 -11.65
CA ARG A 259 6.92 -21.08 -10.40
C ARG A 259 6.23 -19.74 -10.62
N SER A 260 5.44 -19.34 -9.63
CA SER A 260 4.72 -18.07 -9.61
C SER A 260 4.95 -17.36 -8.28
N PHE A 261 5.49 -16.15 -8.33
CA PHE A 261 5.89 -15.37 -7.16
C PHE A 261 5.23 -13.99 -7.20
N PRO A 262 3.96 -13.87 -6.79
CA PRO A 262 3.34 -12.55 -6.63
C PRO A 262 3.99 -11.82 -5.44
N GLU A 263 4.43 -10.59 -5.69
CA GLU A 263 5.20 -9.76 -4.76
C GLU A 263 4.61 -8.36 -4.56
N GLY A 264 3.76 -7.90 -5.47
CA GLY A 264 3.04 -6.63 -5.36
C GLY A 264 1.54 -6.83 -5.51
N LEU A 265 0.77 -5.99 -4.83
CA LEU A 265 -0.69 -6.00 -4.85
C LEU A 265 -1.20 -4.58 -4.61
N VAL A 266 -2.06 -4.07 -5.49
CA VAL A 266 -2.82 -2.83 -5.26
C VAL A 266 -4.26 -3.01 -5.72
N ILE A 267 -5.19 -2.37 -5.01
CA ILE A 267 -6.61 -2.34 -5.35
C ILE A 267 -6.98 -0.92 -5.80
N ASN A 268 -7.62 -0.80 -6.95
CA ASN A 268 -8.21 0.46 -7.37
C ASN A 268 -9.41 0.79 -6.47
N LYS A 269 -9.33 1.91 -5.74
CA LYS A 269 -10.37 2.31 -4.78
C LYS A 269 -11.68 2.76 -5.44
N THR A 270 -11.72 2.99 -6.74
CA THR A 270 -12.94 3.38 -7.45
C THR A 270 -13.61 2.19 -8.13
N THR A 271 -12.82 1.33 -8.78
CA THR A 271 -13.35 0.21 -9.57
C THR A 271 -13.32 -1.13 -8.85
N SER A 272 -12.57 -1.23 -7.74
CA SER A 272 -12.22 -2.49 -7.05
C SER A 272 -11.41 -3.47 -7.91
N ASP A 273 -10.77 -2.97 -8.97
CA ASP A 273 -9.84 -3.76 -9.78
C ASP A 273 -8.60 -4.13 -8.98
N ILE A 274 -8.17 -5.38 -9.12
CA ILE A 274 -7.03 -5.95 -8.43
C ILE A 274 -5.85 -5.99 -9.40
N TYR A 275 -4.74 -5.36 -9.03
CA TYR A 275 -3.50 -5.39 -9.79
C TYR A 275 -2.41 -6.11 -9.00
N ILE A 276 -1.79 -7.10 -9.64
CA ILE A 276 -0.73 -7.92 -9.03
C ILE A 276 0.51 -7.79 -9.90
N THR A 277 1.66 -7.62 -9.25
CA THR A 277 2.97 -7.78 -9.87
C THR A 277 3.78 -8.88 -9.21
N GLY A 278 4.75 -9.45 -9.92
CA GLY A 278 5.60 -10.50 -9.39
C GLY A 278 6.57 -11.06 -10.41
N SER A 279 7.14 -12.21 -10.11
CA SER A 279 8.03 -12.94 -11.00
C SER A 279 7.55 -14.39 -11.22
N GLY A 280 7.99 -15.03 -12.29
CA GLY A 280 7.76 -16.46 -12.52
C GLY A 280 8.17 -16.91 -13.91
N ASN A 281 8.23 -18.20 -14.18
CA ASN A 281 8.76 -18.73 -15.45
C ASN A 281 7.66 -19.21 -16.41
N ALA A 282 6.54 -18.48 -16.48
CA ALA A 282 5.35 -18.85 -17.25
C ALA A 282 4.82 -17.71 -18.11
N ASP A 283 4.23 -18.02 -19.27
CA ASP A 283 3.49 -17.07 -20.10
C ASP A 283 2.03 -17.01 -19.60
N TYR A 284 1.75 -16.10 -18.66
CA TYR A 284 0.42 -15.92 -18.08
C TYR A 284 -0.61 -15.34 -19.05
N LYS A 285 -0.16 -14.75 -20.17
CA LYS A 285 -1.06 -14.28 -21.23
C LYS A 285 -1.61 -15.45 -22.03
N LYS A 286 -0.77 -16.46 -22.31
CA LYS A 286 -1.15 -17.68 -23.04
C LYS A 286 -1.56 -18.84 -22.14
N ASN A 287 -1.31 -18.73 -20.83
CA ASN A 287 -1.50 -19.78 -19.84
C ASN A 287 -0.63 -21.03 -20.13
N THR A 288 0.63 -20.83 -20.53
CA THR A 288 1.55 -21.90 -20.97
C THR A 288 2.96 -21.76 -20.38
N ALA A 289 3.73 -22.85 -20.43
CA ALA A 289 5.15 -22.90 -20.09
C ALA A 289 6.01 -23.29 -21.31
N PRO A 290 7.30 -22.91 -21.38
CA PRO A 290 7.96 -21.95 -20.49
C PRO A 290 7.49 -20.51 -20.76
N GLY A 291 7.86 -19.60 -19.88
CA GLY A 291 7.85 -18.16 -20.16
C GLY A 291 8.86 -17.76 -21.24
N THR A 292 9.07 -16.45 -21.38
CA THR A 292 10.07 -15.88 -22.30
C THR A 292 11.49 -15.99 -21.70
N GLY A 293 11.63 -15.82 -20.39
CA GLY A 293 12.89 -15.84 -19.65
C GLY A 293 12.91 -16.85 -18.50
N ILE A 294 13.94 -16.73 -17.66
CA ILE A 294 14.14 -17.59 -16.48
C ILE A 294 13.15 -17.22 -15.36
N ASP A 295 12.95 -15.92 -15.16
CA ASP A 295 11.93 -15.32 -14.29
C ASP A 295 11.37 -14.07 -15.03
N ASP A 296 10.13 -14.15 -15.50
CA ASP A 296 9.40 -13.10 -16.21
C ASP A 296 8.52 -12.28 -15.27
N LEU A 297 8.28 -11.03 -15.63
CA LEU A 297 7.33 -10.16 -14.93
C LEU A 297 5.91 -10.70 -15.06
N LEU A 298 5.31 -11.00 -13.91
CA LEU A 298 3.88 -11.27 -13.78
C LEU A 298 3.14 -9.93 -13.66
N TYR A 299 2.17 -9.66 -14.54
CA TYR A 299 1.18 -8.59 -14.36
C TYR A 299 -0.22 -9.18 -14.53
N LEU A 300 -1.07 -8.99 -13.53
CA LEU A 300 -2.46 -9.41 -13.57
C LEU A 300 -3.36 -8.22 -13.23
N ASN A 301 -4.39 -7.99 -14.05
CA ASN A 301 -5.51 -7.11 -13.74
C ASN A 301 -6.78 -7.96 -13.70
N THR A 302 -7.51 -7.95 -12.59
CA THR A 302 -8.76 -8.72 -12.45
C THR A 302 -9.88 -7.88 -11.84
N THR A 303 -11.07 -7.92 -12.45
CA THR A 303 -12.28 -7.20 -12.05
C THR A 303 -13.16 -8.10 -11.17
N THR A 304 -12.77 -8.41 -9.92
CA THR A 304 -13.44 -9.38 -8.99
C THR A 304 -13.64 -10.83 -9.52
N THR A 305 -13.49 -11.04 -10.82
CA THR A 305 -13.51 -12.30 -11.54
C THR A 305 -12.09 -12.50 -12.03
N VAL A 306 -11.32 -13.24 -11.23
CA VAL A 306 -10.08 -13.85 -11.71
C VAL A 306 -10.49 -14.82 -12.82
N ILE A 307 -10.44 -14.38 -14.08
CA ILE A 307 -10.38 -15.27 -15.23
C ILE A 307 -8.93 -15.77 -15.28
N VAL A 308 -8.60 -16.67 -14.35
CA VAL A 308 -7.60 -17.68 -14.64
C VAL A 308 -8.39 -18.72 -15.41
N ASN A 309 -8.13 -18.82 -16.71
CA ASN A 309 -8.80 -19.79 -17.58
C ASN A 309 -8.64 -21.19 -16.98
N PHE A 310 -9.73 -21.74 -16.44
CA PHE A 310 -9.85 -23.16 -16.23
C PHE A 310 -10.13 -23.79 -17.60
N SER A 311 -9.12 -24.43 -18.20
CA SER A 311 -9.43 -25.54 -19.09
C SER A 311 -9.63 -26.76 -18.18
N LEU A 312 -10.89 -27.05 -17.86
CA LEU A 312 -11.27 -28.38 -17.40
C LEU A 312 -11.81 -29.13 -18.63
N ASN A 313 -11.14 -30.25 -18.93
CA ASN A 313 -11.31 -31.22 -20.02
C ASN A 313 -10.77 -30.82 -21.40
#